data_AF-A0A5C5YN82-F1
#
_entry.id   AF-A0A5C5YN82-F1
#
_cell.length_a   1.000
_cell.length_b   1.000
_cell.length_c   1.000
_cell.angle_alpha   90.00
_cell.angle_beta   90.00
_cell.angle_gamma   90.00
#
_symmetry.space_group_name_H-M   'P 1'
#
loop_
_entity.id
_entity.type
_entity.pdbx_description
1 polymer ?
#
loop_
_entity_poly.entity_id
_entity_poly.type
_entity_poly.pdbx_seq_one_letter_code
_entity_poly.pdbx_strand_id
1 'polypeptide(L)'
;MSESISLPNSQTQASPAQGRSPQNGSERPASRATEIWERIDDWCERAGDHFNPILVKETRQALKSRQFLVTFSVLLFSALAWTVVGSLWQMPQIYTTPSAPKLLIGYYIVLAIPMLLVVPLAAYRSLEGEIDDGTLELLSITALSPWQIVLGKLASASLQMMLYFVALFPCMAYAYTLRGVDLPTTLLIVGILLVAALDLTVIALFLAPLSPSRTGRIVTLLMLLVILVLAEYGIGFLVISMILYGFQLPVSMVWFTLVSTLLISITVGHLLVAATAAQLTPESENRSTHLRLSMMVVTSTLLGIAVYSIETMGRNDAEEVFVVATMACGIVWGIGGSLMVSESPVMTPRIRRELPQSFFGRMMLTWLTPGPATGLVFAAVHVVVLTAVAIYGLSEMAATAGPFAARQLQGMTQVAILFAAYWIAALICVRWIVAILRVNNHPRVEIGIAALVAVLVLAALVPYSIGMHLNDYRAYQYSRWQITNWVWTMGEVGNRSGAVGSFDIFLVVAAVAIALIGCLVTMPRVVLPRKTATPDQVVKERQANKAAV
;
A
#
# COMPACT_ATOMS: atom_id res chain seq x y z
N MET A 1 24.69 -83.09 -35.31
CA MET A 1 25.07 -83.72 -36.60
C MET A 1 24.81 -82.68 -37.69
N SER A 2 25.76 -82.50 -38.61
CA SER A 2 25.66 -81.70 -39.85
C SER A 2 25.12 -80.26 -39.80
N GLU A 3 26.09 -79.33 -39.80
CA GLU A 3 26.14 -78.10 -40.58
C GLU A 3 25.53 -78.14 -42.01
N SER A 4 25.41 -76.93 -42.59
CA SER A 4 25.46 -76.58 -44.03
C SER A 4 24.14 -76.73 -44.84
N ILE A 5 23.86 -75.94 -45.90
CA ILE A 5 24.50 -74.71 -46.43
C ILE A 5 23.49 -73.86 -47.24
N SER A 6 23.55 -72.51 -47.18
CA SER A 6 23.44 -71.59 -48.35
C SER A 6 23.42 -70.10 -47.97
N LEU A 7 24.08 -69.29 -48.80
CA LEU A 7 24.43 -67.86 -48.70
C LEU A 7 23.85 -67.11 -49.92
N PRO A 8 24.10 -65.79 -50.17
CA PRO A 8 24.29 -64.62 -49.29
C PRO A 8 23.49 -63.36 -49.77
N ASN A 9 23.54 -62.24 -49.03
CA ASN A 9 24.11 -60.99 -49.60
C ASN A 9 24.37 -59.85 -48.59
N SER A 10 25.42 -59.06 -48.89
CA SER A 10 25.77 -57.71 -48.37
C SER A 10 25.55 -57.44 -46.86
N GLN A 11 26.47 -57.75 -45.95
CA GLN A 11 27.80 -57.13 -45.68
C GLN A 11 27.80 -55.76 -44.96
N THR A 12 28.72 -55.68 -43.99
CA THR A 12 28.86 -54.65 -42.96
C THR A 12 30.32 -54.14 -42.91
N GLN A 13 30.55 -53.02 -42.22
CA GLN A 13 31.80 -52.62 -41.54
C GLN A 13 33.02 -52.07 -42.33
N ALA A 14 33.31 -50.79 -42.04
CA ALA A 14 34.50 -50.27 -41.35
C ALA A 14 35.83 -49.91 -42.08
N SER A 15 36.24 -48.64 -41.87
CA SER A 15 37.62 -48.10 -41.81
C SER A 15 38.47 -48.05 -43.10
N PRO A 16 39.61 -47.31 -43.16
CA PRO A 16 40.15 -46.29 -42.24
C PRO A 16 40.62 -44.97 -42.95
N ALA A 17 41.16 -44.06 -42.13
CA ALA A 17 41.97 -42.86 -42.40
C ALA A 17 42.52 -42.55 -43.83
N GLN A 18 42.36 -41.29 -44.26
CA GLN A 18 43.41 -40.46 -44.89
C GLN A 18 42.95 -38.98 -45.06
N GLY A 19 43.90 -38.03 -45.11
CA GLY A 19 43.62 -36.65 -45.56
C GLY A 19 43.86 -35.52 -44.55
N ARG A 20 45.13 -35.23 -44.19
CA ARG A 20 45.50 -33.92 -43.62
C ARG A 20 45.37 -32.84 -44.71
N SER A 21 44.69 -31.75 -44.43
CA SER A 21 44.90 -30.46 -45.10
C SER A 21 44.93 -29.34 -44.05
N PRO A 22 45.83 -28.35 -44.16
CA PRO A 22 46.02 -27.34 -43.12
C PRO A 22 45.08 -26.14 -43.35
N GLN A 23 44.26 -25.80 -42.35
CA GLN A 23 43.66 -24.47 -42.24
C GLN A 23 44.28 -23.73 -41.05
N ASN A 24 45.52 -23.30 -41.27
CA ASN A 24 46.12 -22.22 -40.49
C ASN A 24 45.78 -20.90 -41.22
N GLY A 25 45.19 -19.92 -40.53
CA GLY A 25 45.04 -18.56 -41.06
C GLY A 25 43.61 -18.02 -41.15
N SER A 26 43.04 -17.63 -40.03
CA SER A 26 42.70 -16.21 -39.76
C SER A 26 41.79 -16.08 -38.53
N GLU A 27 42.38 -16.20 -37.34
CA GLU A 27 41.87 -15.44 -36.20
C GLU A 27 41.96 -13.95 -36.57
N ARG A 28 40.85 -13.42 -37.10
CA ARG A 28 40.69 -11.97 -37.20
C ARG A 28 40.74 -11.46 -35.77
N PRO A 29 41.64 -10.55 -35.40
CA PRO A 29 41.66 -10.03 -34.05
C PRO A 29 40.26 -9.47 -33.76
N ALA A 30 39.64 -9.95 -32.68
CA ALA A 30 38.36 -9.44 -32.24
C ALA A 30 38.49 -7.91 -32.19
N SER A 31 37.64 -7.22 -32.93
CA SER A 31 37.73 -5.76 -33.01
C SER A 31 37.69 -5.20 -31.58
N ARG A 32 38.44 -4.15 -31.30
CA ARG A 32 38.44 -3.54 -29.95
C ARG A 32 37.02 -3.14 -29.48
N ALA A 33 36.09 -2.97 -30.41
CA ALA A 33 34.66 -2.81 -30.13
C ALA A 33 34.01 -4.10 -29.58
N THR A 34 34.23 -5.27 -30.18
CA THR A 34 33.68 -6.56 -29.69
C THR A 34 34.18 -6.89 -28.27
N GLU A 35 35.46 -6.65 -27.94
CA GLU A 35 35.96 -6.82 -26.56
C GLU A 35 35.30 -5.85 -25.56
N ILE A 36 34.90 -4.65 -26.01
CA ILE A 36 34.19 -3.68 -25.17
C ILE A 36 32.73 -4.12 -24.96
N TRP A 37 32.05 -4.62 -26.00
CA TRP A 37 30.70 -5.16 -25.88
C TRP A 37 30.65 -6.40 -24.99
N GLU A 38 31.56 -7.35 -25.16
CA GLU A 38 31.67 -8.53 -24.29
C GLU A 38 31.91 -8.13 -22.83
N ARG A 39 32.77 -7.15 -22.54
CA ARG A 39 32.97 -6.64 -21.17
C ARG A 39 31.76 -5.92 -20.59
N ILE A 40 30.95 -5.27 -21.43
CA ILE A 40 29.70 -4.63 -21.01
C ILE A 40 28.64 -5.70 -20.72
N ASP A 41 28.50 -6.70 -21.58
CA ASP A 41 27.58 -7.83 -21.37
C ASP A 41 27.96 -8.61 -20.10
N ASP A 42 29.23 -9.00 -19.93
CA ASP A 42 29.78 -9.61 -18.71
C ASP A 42 29.47 -8.79 -17.44
N TRP A 43 29.58 -7.47 -17.52
CA TRP A 43 29.29 -6.58 -16.39
C TRP A 43 27.79 -6.48 -16.13
N CYS A 44 26.97 -6.47 -17.18
CA CYS A 44 25.51 -6.47 -17.07
C CYS A 44 24.98 -7.80 -16.52
N GLU A 45 25.57 -8.94 -16.87
CA GLU A 45 25.23 -10.25 -16.31
C GLU A 45 25.61 -10.31 -14.83
N ARG A 46 26.85 -9.96 -14.45
CA ARG A 46 27.29 -9.93 -13.04
C ARG A 46 26.49 -8.93 -12.18
N ALA A 47 26.09 -7.80 -12.75
CA ALA A 47 25.18 -6.87 -12.08
C ALA A 47 23.76 -7.47 -11.96
N GLY A 48 23.28 -8.12 -13.02
CA GLY A 48 22.00 -8.84 -13.09
C GLY A 48 21.87 -9.92 -12.01
N ASP A 49 22.93 -10.70 -11.78
CA ASP A 49 22.99 -11.76 -10.76
C ASP A 49 22.86 -11.23 -9.32
N HIS A 50 23.18 -9.95 -9.08
CA HIS A 50 23.00 -9.30 -7.78
C HIS A 50 21.59 -8.71 -7.60
N PHE A 51 20.85 -8.51 -8.69
CA PHE A 51 19.47 -8.07 -8.62
C PHE A 51 18.52 -9.24 -8.34
N ASN A 52 17.32 -8.91 -7.86
CA ASN A 52 16.26 -9.88 -7.67
C ASN A 52 15.96 -10.61 -9.00
N PRO A 53 16.05 -11.95 -9.08
CA PRO A 53 15.88 -12.68 -10.35
C PRO A 53 14.49 -12.44 -10.97
N ILE A 54 13.49 -12.12 -10.14
CA ILE A 54 12.15 -11.75 -10.59
C ILE A 54 12.18 -10.42 -11.35
N LEU A 55 12.93 -9.41 -10.88
CA LEU A 55 13.09 -8.14 -11.58
C LEU A 55 13.70 -8.34 -12.98
N VAL A 56 14.74 -9.16 -13.09
CA VAL A 56 15.41 -9.44 -14.38
C VAL A 56 14.46 -10.18 -15.34
N LYS A 57 13.74 -11.20 -14.86
CA LYS A 57 12.71 -11.93 -15.63
C LYS A 57 11.60 -11.00 -16.10
N GLU A 58 10.96 -10.29 -15.18
CA GLU A 58 9.83 -9.39 -15.46
C GLU A 58 10.24 -8.27 -16.41
N THR A 59 11.40 -7.63 -16.20
CA THR A 59 11.88 -6.56 -17.09
C THR A 59 12.11 -7.07 -18.51
N ARG A 60 12.76 -8.24 -18.65
CA ARG A 60 13.01 -8.87 -19.97
C ARG A 60 11.70 -9.21 -20.69
N GLN A 61 10.68 -9.65 -19.96
CA GLN A 61 9.34 -9.95 -20.50
C GLN A 61 8.56 -8.68 -20.84
N ALA A 62 8.60 -7.68 -19.95
CA ALA A 62 7.93 -6.40 -20.08
C ALA A 62 8.40 -5.61 -21.31
N LEU A 63 9.71 -5.49 -21.52
CA LEU A 63 10.29 -4.78 -22.66
C LEU A 63 10.04 -5.47 -24.00
N LYS A 64 9.86 -6.80 -24.00
CA LYS A 64 9.48 -7.58 -25.19
C LYS A 64 7.96 -7.66 -25.41
N SER A 65 7.15 -7.10 -24.52
CA SER A 65 5.70 -7.15 -24.64
C SER A 65 5.19 -6.26 -25.77
N ARG A 66 4.16 -6.73 -26.49
CA ARG A 66 3.48 -5.91 -27.52
C ARG A 66 2.88 -4.64 -26.92
N GLN A 67 2.40 -4.71 -25.67
CA GLN A 67 1.86 -3.55 -24.95
C GLN A 67 2.93 -2.46 -24.80
N PHE A 68 4.11 -2.80 -24.25
CA PHE A 68 5.20 -1.84 -24.10
C PHE A 68 5.65 -1.25 -25.43
N LEU A 69 5.84 -2.08 -26.47
CA LEU A 69 6.25 -1.60 -27.79
C LEU A 69 5.22 -0.59 -28.35
N VAL A 70 3.93 -0.94 -28.34
CA VAL A 70 2.88 -0.04 -28.84
C VAL A 70 2.82 1.26 -28.04
N THR A 71 2.85 1.20 -26.70
CA THR A 71 2.74 2.42 -25.87
C THR A 71 3.99 3.28 -25.96
N PHE A 72 5.18 2.70 -26.07
CA PHE A 72 6.42 3.43 -26.30
C PHE A 72 6.47 4.09 -27.69
N SER A 73 6.05 3.38 -28.75
CA SER A 73 5.95 3.94 -30.09
C SER A 73 4.90 5.06 -30.19
N VAL A 74 3.73 4.89 -29.55
CA VAL A 74 2.70 5.93 -29.48
C VAL A 74 3.21 7.15 -28.69
N LEU A 75 3.88 6.95 -27.55
CA LEU A 75 4.50 8.04 -26.78
C LEU A 75 5.50 8.83 -27.61
N LEU A 76 6.43 8.16 -28.32
CA LEU A 76 7.41 8.84 -29.17
C LEU A 76 6.76 9.58 -30.33
N PHE A 77 5.79 8.97 -31.01
CA PHE A 77 5.06 9.60 -32.10
C PHE A 77 4.24 10.81 -31.62
N SER A 78 3.53 10.68 -30.50
CA SER A 78 2.76 11.76 -29.89
C SER A 78 3.65 12.90 -29.40
N ALA A 79 4.81 12.61 -28.83
CA ALA A 79 5.80 13.61 -28.42
C ALA A 79 6.33 14.40 -29.63
N LEU A 80 6.71 13.71 -30.71
CA LEU A 80 7.15 14.34 -31.96
C LEU A 80 6.03 15.18 -32.60
N ALA A 81 4.84 14.60 -32.75
CA ALA A 81 3.69 15.26 -33.34
C ALA A 81 3.26 16.50 -32.54
N TRP A 82 3.24 16.41 -31.20
CA TRP A 82 2.94 17.55 -30.34
C TRP A 82 4.01 18.64 -30.42
N THR A 83 5.29 18.26 -30.51
CA THR A 83 6.39 19.23 -30.73
C THR A 83 6.19 20.01 -32.03
N VAL A 84 5.87 19.33 -33.13
CA VAL A 84 5.67 19.97 -34.44
C VAL A 84 4.38 20.81 -34.44
N VAL A 85 3.23 20.21 -34.13
CA VAL A 85 1.92 20.88 -34.19
C VAL A 85 1.82 22.00 -33.17
N GLY A 86 2.25 21.77 -31.93
CA GLY A 86 2.21 22.76 -30.85
C GLY A 86 3.14 23.96 -31.10
N SER A 87 4.26 23.77 -31.81
CA SER A 87 5.13 24.88 -32.24
C SER A 87 4.53 25.65 -33.41
N LEU A 88 4.01 24.95 -34.43
CA LEU A 88 3.38 25.58 -35.60
C LEU A 88 2.14 26.40 -35.23
N TRP A 89 1.27 25.89 -34.35
CA TRP A 89 0.08 26.59 -33.88
C TRP A 89 0.43 27.88 -33.10
N GLN A 90 1.64 27.98 -32.58
CA GLN A 90 2.12 29.16 -31.86
C GLN A 90 2.91 30.13 -32.73
N MET A 91 3.16 29.85 -34.02
CA MET A 91 3.79 30.82 -34.92
C MET A 91 2.81 31.96 -35.30
N PRO A 92 3.24 33.23 -35.34
CA PRO A 92 4.58 33.75 -35.01
C PRO A 92 4.76 34.12 -33.52
N GLN A 93 3.73 33.98 -32.68
CA GLN A 93 3.73 34.40 -31.26
C GLN A 93 4.84 33.74 -30.42
N ILE A 94 5.30 32.54 -30.80
CA ILE A 94 6.41 31.80 -30.18
C ILE A 94 7.73 32.58 -30.12
N TYR A 95 7.91 33.59 -30.98
CA TYR A 95 9.07 34.48 -30.96
C TYR A 95 8.92 35.68 -30.00
N THR A 96 7.69 36.04 -29.63
CA THR A 96 7.37 37.29 -28.92
C THR A 96 6.74 37.09 -27.54
N THR A 97 6.20 35.90 -27.26
CA THR A 97 5.37 35.62 -26.08
C THR A 97 5.86 34.33 -25.41
N PRO A 98 5.89 34.25 -24.06
CA PRO A 98 6.24 33.01 -23.36
C PRO A 98 5.30 31.86 -23.77
N SER A 99 5.89 30.78 -24.30
CA SER A 99 5.17 29.70 -24.99
C SER A 99 5.29 28.34 -24.28
N ALA A 100 6.19 28.22 -23.30
CA ALA A 100 6.44 26.97 -22.58
C ALA A 100 5.18 26.34 -21.94
N PRO A 101 4.28 27.09 -21.23
CA PRO A 101 3.16 26.47 -20.50
C PRO A 101 2.25 25.61 -21.39
N LYS A 102 1.91 26.10 -22.59
CA LYS A 102 1.01 25.40 -23.53
C LYS A 102 1.63 24.11 -24.06
N LEU A 103 2.92 24.12 -24.38
CA LEU A 103 3.63 22.93 -24.84
C LEU A 103 3.83 21.92 -23.71
N LEU A 104 4.20 22.39 -22.51
CA LEU A 104 4.42 21.56 -21.33
C LEU A 104 3.14 20.79 -20.94
N ILE A 105 1.96 21.40 -21.01
CA ILE A 105 0.67 20.70 -20.77
C ILE A 105 0.51 19.47 -21.68
N GLY A 106 0.81 19.58 -22.98
CA GLY A 106 0.70 18.43 -23.88
C GLY A 106 1.80 17.39 -23.66
N TYR A 107 3.04 17.80 -23.37
CA TYR A 107 4.09 16.84 -22.97
C TYR A 107 3.76 16.12 -21.67
N TYR A 108 3.13 16.80 -20.70
CA TYR A 108 2.58 16.21 -19.50
C TYR A 108 1.52 15.15 -19.85
N ILE A 109 0.53 15.47 -20.69
CA ILE A 109 -0.53 14.50 -21.08
C ILE A 109 0.07 13.26 -21.78
N VAL A 110 1.04 13.45 -22.68
CA VAL A 110 1.73 12.36 -23.39
C VAL A 110 2.56 11.48 -22.44
N LEU A 111 3.11 12.04 -21.35
CA LEU A 111 3.81 11.29 -20.30
C LEU A 111 2.85 10.63 -19.29
N ALA A 112 1.78 11.33 -18.89
CA ALA A 112 0.88 10.95 -17.81
C ALA A 112 0.09 9.69 -18.14
N ILE A 113 -0.49 9.61 -19.34
CA ILE A 113 -1.32 8.45 -19.75
C ILE A 113 -0.55 7.12 -19.64
N PRO A 114 0.69 6.97 -20.15
CA PRO A 114 1.49 5.76 -19.91
C PRO A 114 1.86 5.54 -18.43
N MET A 115 2.23 6.60 -17.70
CA MET A 115 2.72 6.53 -16.33
C MET A 115 1.63 6.16 -15.31
N LEU A 116 0.47 6.83 -15.37
CA LEU A 116 -0.62 6.70 -14.40
C LEU A 116 -1.67 5.65 -14.79
N LEU A 117 -1.83 5.34 -16.09
CA LEU A 117 -2.84 4.37 -16.55
C LEU A 117 -2.21 3.06 -17.02
N VAL A 118 -1.25 3.10 -17.95
CA VAL A 118 -0.72 1.88 -18.59
C VAL A 118 0.13 1.04 -17.63
N VAL A 119 1.07 1.65 -16.89
CA VAL A 119 2.00 0.90 -16.02
C VAL A 119 1.30 0.25 -14.83
N PRO A 120 0.43 0.95 -14.05
CA PRO A 120 -0.31 0.31 -12.96
C PRO A 120 -1.21 -0.83 -13.45
N LEU A 121 -1.88 -0.65 -14.60
CA LEU A 121 -2.72 -1.69 -15.20
C LEU A 121 -1.91 -2.91 -15.69
N ALA A 122 -0.69 -2.70 -16.20
CA ALA A 122 0.23 -3.77 -16.57
C ALA A 122 0.70 -4.55 -15.33
N ALA A 123 1.03 -3.84 -14.24
CA ALA A 123 1.43 -4.46 -12.97
C ALA A 123 0.31 -5.29 -12.34
N TYR A 124 -0.93 -4.77 -12.32
CA TYR A 124 -2.12 -5.53 -11.90
C TYR A 124 -2.29 -6.81 -12.72
N ARG A 125 -2.30 -6.72 -14.05
CA ARG A 125 -2.50 -7.88 -14.94
C ARG A 125 -1.37 -8.90 -14.86
N SER A 126 -0.12 -8.46 -14.65
CA SER A 126 1.03 -9.37 -14.45
C SER A 126 0.89 -10.19 -13.17
N LEU A 127 0.41 -9.58 -12.08
CA LEU A 127 0.19 -10.31 -10.82
C LEU A 127 -1.12 -11.13 -10.85
N GLU A 128 -2.20 -10.61 -11.41
CA GLU A 128 -3.47 -11.33 -11.62
C GLU A 128 -3.25 -12.60 -12.45
N GLY A 129 -2.53 -12.52 -13.57
CA GLY A 129 -2.21 -13.70 -14.40
C GLY A 129 -1.48 -14.81 -13.65
N GLU A 130 -0.52 -14.47 -12.78
CA GLU A 130 0.21 -15.47 -11.98
C GLU A 130 -0.67 -16.15 -10.90
N ILE A 131 -1.70 -15.44 -10.39
CA ILE A 131 -2.73 -15.99 -9.51
C ILE A 131 -3.68 -16.90 -10.31
N ASP A 132 -4.08 -16.48 -11.51
CA ASP A 132 -5.01 -17.21 -12.39
C ASP A 132 -4.43 -18.52 -12.91
N ASP A 133 -3.15 -18.52 -13.30
CA ASP A 133 -2.44 -19.70 -13.81
C ASP A 133 -2.03 -20.70 -12.70
N GLY A 134 -2.33 -20.41 -11.43
CA GLY A 134 -1.95 -21.24 -10.28
C GLY A 134 -0.44 -21.27 -9.99
N THR A 135 0.36 -20.53 -10.77
CA THR A 135 1.83 -20.54 -10.67
C THR A 135 2.34 -20.01 -9.33
N LEU A 136 1.59 -19.16 -8.64
CA LEU A 136 1.94 -18.69 -7.31
C LEU A 136 1.92 -19.79 -6.24
N GLU A 137 1.04 -20.79 -6.34
CA GLU A 137 1.08 -21.92 -5.40
C GLU A 137 2.38 -22.73 -5.61
N LEU A 138 2.75 -22.97 -6.87
CA LEU A 138 3.99 -23.66 -7.23
C LEU A 138 5.23 -22.85 -6.82
N LEU A 139 5.24 -21.53 -7.02
CA LEU A 139 6.30 -20.63 -6.58
C LEU A 139 6.37 -20.47 -5.06
N SER A 140 5.25 -20.55 -4.34
CA SER A 140 5.21 -20.50 -2.86
C SER A 140 5.83 -21.73 -2.19
N ILE A 141 6.04 -22.81 -2.95
CA ILE A 141 6.78 -24.01 -2.53
C ILE A 141 8.30 -23.84 -2.79
N THR A 142 8.70 -22.89 -3.65
CA THR A 142 10.12 -22.57 -3.92
C THR A 142 10.70 -21.62 -2.85
N ALA A 143 12.02 -21.44 -2.86
CA ALA A 143 12.74 -20.63 -1.86
C ALA A 143 12.57 -19.10 -1.99
N LEU A 144 11.64 -18.61 -2.83
CA LEU A 144 11.41 -17.20 -3.06
C LEU A 144 10.38 -16.63 -2.07
N SER A 145 10.73 -15.55 -1.38
CA SER A 145 9.81 -14.89 -0.44
C SER A 145 8.73 -14.07 -1.17
N PRO A 146 7.49 -13.99 -0.64
CA PRO A 146 6.44 -13.14 -1.23
C PRO A 146 6.84 -11.67 -1.42
N TRP A 147 7.70 -11.15 -0.54
CA TRP A 147 8.27 -9.80 -0.65
C TRP A 147 9.15 -9.63 -1.90
N GLN A 148 9.96 -10.62 -2.26
CA GLN A 148 10.75 -10.58 -3.50
C GLN A 148 9.85 -10.58 -4.73
N ILE A 149 8.68 -11.25 -4.71
CA ILE A 149 7.73 -11.23 -5.83
C ILE A 149 7.18 -9.82 -6.03
N VAL A 150 6.60 -9.22 -4.97
CA VAL A 150 5.96 -7.89 -5.07
C VAL A 150 6.98 -6.79 -5.38
N LEU A 151 8.13 -6.78 -4.72
CA LEU A 151 9.19 -5.80 -4.98
C LEU A 151 9.81 -5.98 -6.38
N GLY A 152 9.92 -7.21 -6.89
CA GLY A 152 10.40 -7.48 -8.25
C GLY A 152 9.47 -6.89 -9.32
N LYS A 153 8.15 -7.07 -9.17
CA LYS A 153 7.16 -6.48 -10.08
C LYS A 153 7.09 -4.95 -9.95
N LEU A 154 7.13 -4.40 -8.73
CA LEU A 154 7.16 -2.96 -8.52
C LEU A 154 8.41 -2.31 -9.17
N ALA A 155 9.59 -2.87 -8.95
CA ALA A 155 10.83 -2.35 -9.55
C ALA A 155 10.85 -2.48 -11.08
N SER A 156 10.24 -3.53 -11.66
CA SER A 156 10.07 -3.66 -13.11
C SER A 156 9.17 -2.56 -13.68
N ALA A 157 8.06 -2.26 -12.99
CA ALA A 157 7.18 -1.15 -13.33
C ALA A 157 7.88 0.21 -13.20
N SER A 158 8.65 0.45 -12.13
CA SER A 158 9.48 1.66 -11.96
C SER A 158 10.50 1.84 -13.09
N LEU A 159 11.06 0.74 -13.62
CA LEU A 159 11.98 0.79 -14.76
C LEU A 159 11.25 1.17 -16.06
N GLN A 160 10.04 0.65 -16.30
CA GLN A 160 9.20 1.10 -17.43
C GLN A 160 8.89 2.59 -17.35
N MET A 161 8.54 3.11 -16.16
CA MET A 161 8.31 4.53 -15.92
C MET A 161 9.55 5.37 -16.26
N MET A 162 10.73 4.93 -15.80
CA MET A 162 12.01 5.60 -16.09
C MET A 162 12.28 5.69 -17.59
N LEU A 163 11.99 4.63 -18.37
CA LEU A 163 12.16 4.64 -19.82
C LEU A 163 11.23 5.63 -20.53
N TYR A 164 9.96 5.73 -20.11
CA TYR A 164 9.03 6.73 -20.65
C TYR A 164 9.48 8.15 -20.31
N PHE A 165 9.96 8.39 -19.09
CA PHE A 165 10.51 9.68 -18.66
C PHE A 165 11.75 10.07 -19.47
N VAL A 166 12.73 9.18 -19.61
CA VAL A 166 13.97 9.43 -20.36
C VAL A 166 13.69 9.70 -21.84
N ALA A 167 12.70 9.01 -22.44
CA ALA A 167 12.28 9.26 -23.82
C ALA A 167 11.67 10.66 -24.04
N LEU A 168 10.94 11.19 -23.05
CA LEU A 168 10.31 12.53 -23.12
C LEU A 168 11.19 13.66 -22.57
N PHE A 169 12.27 13.35 -21.86
CA PHE A 169 13.18 14.34 -21.28
C PHE A 169 13.69 15.39 -22.29
N PRO A 170 14.10 15.05 -23.54
CA PRO A 170 14.50 16.05 -24.54
C PRO A 170 13.37 17.00 -24.93
N CYS A 171 12.12 16.53 -24.94
CA CYS A 171 10.94 17.35 -25.27
C CYS A 171 10.61 18.34 -24.15
N MET A 172 10.74 17.91 -22.89
CA MET A 172 10.60 18.79 -21.72
C MET A 172 11.73 19.84 -21.66
N ALA A 173 12.97 19.44 -21.99
CA ALA A 173 14.09 20.36 -22.13
C ALA A 173 13.85 21.40 -23.24
N TYR A 174 13.29 21.00 -24.38
CA TYR A 174 12.86 21.93 -25.43
C TYR A 174 11.80 22.91 -24.93
N ALA A 175 10.74 22.44 -24.26
CA ALA A 175 9.70 23.29 -23.71
C ALA A 175 10.26 24.39 -22.78
N TYR A 176 11.22 24.04 -21.93
CA TYR A 176 11.88 24.99 -21.02
C TYR A 176 12.58 26.15 -21.76
N THR A 177 13.15 25.92 -22.95
CA THR A 177 13.79 27.00 -23.73
C THR A 177 12.84 28.09 -24.20
N LEU A 178 11.54 27.80 -24.30
CA LEU A 178 10.51 28.71 -24.84
C LEU A 178 9.98 29.73 -23.82
N ARG A 179 10.55 29.75 -22.61
CA ARG A 179 10.28 30.68 -21.50
C ARG A 179 8.85 30.62 -20.95
N GLY A 180 8.70 31.01 -19.68
CA GLY A 180 7.41 31.09 -18.99
C GLY A 180 7.07 29.93 -18.06
N VAL A 181 8.01 29.02 -17.77
CA VAL A 181 7.92 28.06 -16.66
C VAL A 181 9.28 27.95 -15.99
N ASP A 182 9.31 27.97 -14.66
CA ASP A 182 10.55 27.85 -13.88
C ASP A 182 11.04 26.40 -13.78
N LEU A 183 12.36 26.24 -13.62
CA LEU A 183 12.98 24.91 -13.46
C LEU A 183 12.47 24.14 -12.22
N PRO A 184 12.31 24.75 -11.02
CA PRO A 184 11.75 24.06 -9.86
C PRO A 184 10.32 23.55 -10.11
N THR A 185 9.47 24.36 -10.74
CA THR A 185 8.10 23.98 -11.12
C THR A 185 8.11 22.78 -12.07
N THR A 186 8.98 22.80 -13.09
CA THR A 186 9.12 21.70 -14.05
C THR A 186 9.58 20.41 -13.37
N LEU A 187 10.57 20.49 -12.46
CA LEU A 187 11.05 19.35 -11.68
C LEU A 187 9.98 18.81 -10.71
N LEU A 188 9.18 19.69 -10.12
CA LEU A 188 8.10 19.34 -9.20
C LEU A 188 6.94 18.63 -9.92
N ILE A 189 6.61 19.02 -11.16
CA ILE A 189 5.65 18.29 -12.02
C ILE A 189 6.12 16.85 -12.24
N VAL A 190 7.37 16.67 -12.62
CA VAL A 190 7.98 15.34 -12.83
C VAL A 190 7.98 14.53 -11.54
N GLY A 191 8.32 15.16 -10.41
CA GLY A 191 8.31 14.53 -9.09
C GLY A 191 6.93 14.05 -8.67
N ILE A 192 5.89 14.90 -8.79
CA ILE A 192 4.49 14.53 -8.53
C ILE A 192 4.08 13.35 -9.41
N LEU A 193 4.36 13.41 -10.71
CA LEU A 193 3.96 12.37 -11.64
C LEU A 193 4.64 11.03 -11.34
N LEU A 194 5.92 11.04 -10.96
CA LEU A 194 6.66 9.83 -10.57
C LEU A 194 6.12 9.24 -9.27
N VAL A 195 5.94 10.04 -8.23
CA VAL A 195 5.41 9.59 -6.93
C VAL A 195 4.01 9.00 -7.10
N ALA A 196 3.12 9.71 -7.82
CA ALA A 196 1.77 9.24 -8.06
C ALA A 196 1.72 7.95 -8.91
N ALA A 197 2.57 7.82 -9.94
CA ALA A 197 2.65 6.59 -10.73
C ALA A 197 3.10 5.38 -9.90
N LEU A 198 4.06 5.60 -8.98
CA LEU A 198 4.50 4.57 -8.02
C LEU A 198 3.38 4.20 -7.04
N ASP A 199 2.71 5.19 -6.43
CA ASP A 199 1.60 4.95 -5.50
C ASP A 199 0.44 4.19 -6.18
N LEU A 200 0.03 4.60 -7.38
CA LEU A 200 -0.98 3.90 -8.18
C LEU A 200 -0.55 2.48 -8.56
N THR A 201 0.74 2.25 -8.82
CA THR A 201 1.27 0.91 -9.10
C THR A 201 1.24 0.02 -7.85
N VAL A 202 1.55 0.57 -6.68
CA VAL A 202 1.45 -0.16 -5.41
C VAL A 202 -0.02 -0.48 -5.08
N ILE A 203 -0.94 0.46 -5.29
CA ILE A 203 -2.39 0.25 -5.17
C ILE A 203 -2.85 -0.85 -6.15
N ALA A 204 -2.39 -0.82 -7.41
CA ALA A 204 -2.70 -1.83 -8.41
C ALA A 204 -2.21 -3.23 -8.01
N LEU A 205 -0.97 -3.36 -7.52
CA LEU A 205 -0.43 -4.61 -7.00
C LEU A 205 -1.18 -5.10 -5.74
N PHE A 206 -1.67 -4.18 -4.90
CA PHE A 206 -2.51 -4.53 -3.74
C PHE A 206 -3.92 -5.02 -4.12
N LEU A 207 -4.53 -4.46 -5.16
CA LEU A 207 -5.87 -4.87 -5.61
C LEU A 207 -5.90 -6.25 -6.27
N ALA A 208 -4.83 -6.67 -6.94
CA ALA A 208 -4.80 -7.92 -7.71
C ALA A 208 -5.12 -9.20 -6.89
N PRO A 209 -4.53 -9.45 -5.70
CA PRO A 209 -4.84 -10.63 -4.90
C PRO A 209 -6.16 -10.58 -4.11
N LEU A 210 -6.86 -9.44 -4.03
CA LEU A 210 -8.04 -9.28 -3.15
C LEU A 210 -9.19 -10.24 -3.50
N SER A 211 -9.40 -10.56 -4.79
CA SER A 211 -10.47 -11.47 -5.22
C SER A 211 -9.94 -12.79 -5.81
N PRO A 212 -10.30 -13.94 -5.21
CA PRO A 212 -10.04 -15.26 -5.80
C PRO A 212 -11.08 -15.63 -6.87
N SER A 213 -12.21 -14.92 -6.92
CA SER A 213 -13.38 -15.29 -7.72
C SER A 213 -13.34 -14.57 -9.07
N ARG A 214 -13.74 -15.24 -10.15
CA ARG A 214 -13.80 -14.65 -11.50
C ARG A 214 -14.62 -13.36 -11.53
N THR A 215 -15.78 -13.34 -10.87
CA THR A 215 -16.64 -12.15 -10.79
C THR A 215 -15.97 -11.02 -9.99
N GLY A 216 -15.38 -11.34 -8.84
CA GLY A 216 -14.71 -10.32 -8.03
C GLY A 216 -13.43 -9.77 -8.67
N ARG A 217 -12.74 -10.54 -9.53
CA ARG A 217 -11.60 -10.04 -10.34
C ARG A 217 -12.02 -8.95 -11.31
N ILE A 218 -13.18 -9.12 -11.96
CA ILE A 218 -13.78 -8.07 -12.78
C ILE A 218 -14.11 -6.83 -11.93
N VAL A 219 -14.60 -7.01 -10.70
CA VAL A 219 -14.87 -5.90 -9.76
C VAL A 219 -13.59 -5.19 -9.33
N THR A 220 -12.51 -5.91 -8.97
CA THR A 220 -11.21 -5.29 -8.61
C THR A 220 -10.56 -4.60 -9.78
N LEU A 221 -10.65 -5.14 -11.00
CA LEU A 221 -10.18 -4.50 -12.23
C LEU A 221 -10.97 -3.21 -12.55
N LEU A 222 -12.31 -3.23 -12.40
CA LEU A 222 -13.14 -2.04 -12.59
C LEU A 222 -12.89 -0.98 -11.51
N MET A 223 -12.73 -1.40 -10.25
CA MET A 223 -12.34 -0.53 -9.14
C MET A 223 -10.98 0.13 -9.40
N LEU A 224 -9.99 -0.65 -9.86
CA LEU A 224 -8.69 -0.11 -10.28
C LEU A 224 -8.87 0.92 -11.41
N LEU A 225 -9.59 0.59 -12.48
CA LEU A 225 -9.80 1.50 -13.60
C LEU A 225 -10.42 2.84 -13.15
N VAL A 226 -11.41 2.81 -12.25
CA VAL A 226 -12.01 4.02 -11.66
C VAL A 226 -10.98 4.81 -10.86
N ILE A 227 -10.15 4.15 -10.03
CA ILE A 227 -9.07 4.80 -9.27
C ILE A 227 -8.05 5.46 -10.21
N LEU A 228 -7.59 4.77 -11.26
CA LEU A 228 -6.61 5.31 -12.22
C LEU A 228 -7.18 6.52 -12.97
N VAL A 229 -8.44 6.47 -13.42
CA VAL A 229 -9.09 7.59 -14.13
C VAL A 229 -9.34 8.79 -13.22
N LEU A 230 -9.76 8.57 -11.97
CA LEU A 230 -9.93 9.65 -11.00
C LEU A 230 -8.59 10.28 -10.60
N ALA A 231 -7.53 9.47 -10.49
CA ALA A 231 -6.17 9.95 -10.22
C ALA A 231 -5.62 10.76 -11.40
N GLU A 232 -5.71 10.26 -12.63
CA GLU A 232 -5.34 11.00 -13.85
C GLU A 232 -6.05 12.37 -13.90
N TYR A 233 -7.35 12.42 -13.62
CA TYR A 233 -8.10 13.67 -13.57
C TYR A 233 -7.63 14.60 -12.44
N GLY A 234 -7.48 14.10 -11.21
CA GLY A 234 -7.09 14.91 -10.06
C GLY A 234 -5.67 15.44 -10.13
N ILE A 235 -4.71 14.59 -10.51
CA ILE A 235 -3.29 14.94 -10.70
C ILE A 235 -3.16 15.86 -11.93
N GLY A 236 -3.86 15.54 -13.03
CA GLY A 236 -3.91 16.39 -14.21
C GLY A 236 -4.44 17.78 -13.92
N PHE A 237 -5.54 17.90 -13.16
CA PHE A 237 -6.07 19.18 -12.72
C PHE A 237 -5.05 19.98 -11.88
N LEU A 238 -4.38 19.32 -10.91
CA LEU A 238 -3.36 19.95 -10.06
C LEU A 238 -2.16 20.44 -10.89
N VAL A 239 -1.61 19.58 -11.74
CA VAL A 239 -0.44 19.90 -12.58
C VAL A 239 -0.76 20.98 -13.60
N ILE A 240 -1.88 20.89 -14.31
CA ILE A 240 -2.28 21.91 -15.29
C ILE A 240 -2.54 23.25 -14.60
N SER A 241 -3.17 23.25 -13.42
CA SER A 241 -3.35 24.47 -12.64
C SER A 241 -2.02 25.11 -12.24
N MET A 242 -1.04 24.31 -11.82
CA MET A 242 0.30 24.80 -11.47
C MET A 242 1.07 25.33 -12.68
N ILE A 243 0.89 24.76 -13.87
CA ILE A 243 1.48 25.26 -15.12
C ILE A 243 0.85 26.59 -15.56
N LEU A 244 -0.47 26.76 -15.38
CA LEU A 244 -1.21 27.93 -15.86
C LEU A 244 -1.16 29.13 -14.91
N TYR A 245 -1.30 28.90 -13.60
CA TYR A 245 -1.41 29.96 -12.58
C TYR A 245 -0.10 30.19 -11.81
N GLY A 246 0.93 29.40 -12.11
CA GLY A 246 2.15 29.34 -11.33
C GLY A 246 1.92 28.73 -9.95
N PHE A 247 3.01 28.64 -9.19
CA PHE A 247 2.99 28.06 -7.85
C PHE A 247 3.10 29.18 -6.80
N GLN A 248 2.00 29.44 -6.10
CA GLN A 248 1.83 30.65 -5.27
C GLN A 248 2.05 30.40 -3.76
N LEU A 249 2.51 29.20 -3.38
CA LEU A 249 2.71 28.84 -1.97
C LEU A 249 4.05 29.39 -1.44
N PRO A 250 4.10 29.84 -0.16
CA PRO A 250 5.34 30.27 0.47
C PRO A 250 6.29 29.07 0.65
N VAL A 251 7.60 29.30 0.50
CA VAL A 251 8.64 28.26 0.43
C VAL A 251 8.56 27.22 1.56
N SER A 252 8.20 27.61 2.78
CA SER A 252 8.00 26.67 3.91
C SER A 252 6.88 25.65 3.66
N MET A 253 5.72 26.09 3.16
CA MET A 253 4.60 25.22 2.81
C MET A 253 4.95 24.28 1.64
N VAL A 254 5.82 24.71 0.72
CA VAL A 254 6.35 23.86 -0.36
C VAL A 254 7.12 22.67 0.21
N TRP A 255 8.11 22.95 1.06
CA TRP A 255 8.91 21.92 1.71
C TRP A 255 8.06 21.02 2.61
N PHE A 256 7.13 21.60 3.38
CA PHE A 256 6.19 20.84 4.18
C PHE A 256 5.36 19.86 3.33
N THR A 257 4.75 20.35 2.25
CA THR A 257 3.92 19.53 1.34
C THR A 257 4.75 18.46 0.65
N LEU A 258 5.96 18.77 0.20
CA LEU A 258 6.84 17.82 -0.48
C LEU A 258 7.32 16.72 0.47
N VAL A 259 7.79 17.08 1.68
CA VAL A 259 8.28 16.12 2.68
C VAL A 259 7.14 15.26 3.22
N SER A 260 5.99 15.86 3.57
CA SER A 260 4.82 15.09 4.03
C SER A 260 4.30 14.13 2.96
N THR A 261 4.18 14.58 1.71
CA THR A 261 3.74 13.71 0.59
C THR A 261 4.69 12.53 0.39
N LEU A 262 6.01 12.76 0.37
CA LEU A 262 7.00 11.68 0.22
C LEU A 262 6.97 10.70 1.40
N LEU A 263 6.87 11.19 2.64
CA LEU A 263 6.78 10.34 3.83
C LEU A 263 5.49 9.51 3.86
N ILE A 264 4.36 10.08 3.45
CA ILE A 264 3.08 9.37 3.34
C ILE A 264 3.16 8.32 2.22
N SER A 265 3.61 8.67 1.01
CA SER A 265 3.79 7.74 -0.11
C SER A 265 4.68 6.55 0.29
N ILE A 266 5.85 6.80 0.87
CA ILE A 266 6.78 5.73 1.29
C ILE A 266 6.15 4.80 2.34
N THR A 267 5.47 5.36 3.35
CA THR A 267 4.96 4.55 4.47
C THR A 267 3.63 3.85 4.18
N VAL A 268 2.71 4.50 3.47
CA VAL A 268 1.48 3.88 2.95
C VAL A 268 1.81 2.87 1.86
N GLY A 269 2.75 3.19 0.97
CA GLY A 269 3.27 2.27 -0.03
C GLY A 269 3.88 1.02 0.61
N HIS A 270 4.72 1.18 1.63
CA HIS A 270 5.24 0.05 2.43
C HIS A 270 4.12 -0.77 3.08
N LEU A 271 3.10 -0.13 3.67
CA LEU A 271 1.94 -0.82 4.26
C LEU A 271 1.16 -1.64 3.22
N LEU A 272 0.92 -1.07 2.03
CA LEU A 272 0.22 -1.76 0.95
C LEU A 272 1.05 -2.92 0.39
N VAL A 273 2.37 -2.75 0.15
CA VAL A 273 3.27 -3.84 -0.25
C VAL A 273 3.31 -4.94 0.81
N ALA A 274 3.34 -4.59 2.11
CA ALA A 274 3.25 -5.55 3.20
C ALA A 274 1.91 -6.31 3.19
N ALA A 275 0.80 -5.64 2.88
CA ALA A 275 -0.51 -6.25 2.76
C ALA A 275 -0.63 -7.16 1.52
N THR A 276 -0.02 -6.80 0.38
CA THR A 276 0.09 -7.67 -0.81
C THR A 276 0.91 -8.93 -0.48
N ALA A 277 2.09 -8.76 0.12
CA ALA A 277 2.94 -9.88 0.55
C ALA A 277 2.24 -10.78 1.58
N ALA A 278 1.43 -10.21 2.49
CA ALA A 278 0.65 -10.97 3.47
C ALA A 278 -0.51 -11.77 2.85
N GLN A 279 -1.08 -11.32 1.71
CA GLN A 279 -2.08 -12.07 0.96
C GLN A 279 -1.47 -13.24 0.16
N LEU A 280 -0.24 -13.07 -0.34
CA LEU A 280 0.53 -14.10 -1.04
C LEU A 280 1.19 -15.12 -0.08
N THR A 281 1.39 -14.75 1.18
CA THR A 281 1.95 -15.63 2.23
C THR A 281 0.97 -16.77 2.57
N PRO A 282 1.38 -18.05 2.54
CA PRO A 282 0.51 -19.19 2.88
C PRO A 282 -0.11 -19.10 4.27
N GLU A 283 -1.32 -19.64 4.44
CA GLU A 283 -2.09 -19.58 5.69
C GLU A 283 -1.36 -20.10 6.94
N SER A 284 -0.34 -20.94 6.74
CA SER A 284 0.42 -21.58 7.80
C SER A 284 1.52 -20.70 8.42
N GLU A 285 1.87 -19.58 7.76
CA GLU A 285 2.92 -18.63 8.15
C GLU A 285 2.35 -17.35 8.78
N ASN A 286 3.24 -16.53 9.35
CA ASN A 286 2.88 -15.33 10.09
C ASN A 286 2.68 -14.10 9.18
N ARG A 287 1.44 -13.91 8.72
CA ARG A 287 1.01 -12.76 7.92
C ARG A 287 0.74 -11.47 8.71
N SER A 288 0.54 -11.54 10.04
CA SER A 288 0.06 -10.38 10.83
C SER A 288 1.17 -9.44 11.33
N THR A 289 2.34 -9.97 11.71
CA THR A 289 3.37 -9.17 12.41
C THR A 289 3.92 -8.03 11.56
N HIS A 290 4.22 -8.28 10.28
CA HIS A 290 4.73 -7.25 9.37
C HIS A 290 3.67 -6.18 9.06
N LEU A 291 2.39 -6.57 8.95
CA LEU A 291 1.29 -5.63 8.76
C LEU A 291 1.10 -4.72 9.98
N ARG A 292 1.13 -5.31 11.20
CA ARG A 292 1.05 -4.58 12.47
C ARG A 292 2.20 -3.58 12.64
N LEU A 293 3.43 -3.98 12.34
CA LEU A 293 4.58 -3.07 12.36
C LEU A 293 4.46 -1.95 11.30
N SER A 294 3.97 -2.27 10.10
CA SER A 294 3.76 -1.28 9.04
C SER A 294 2.72 -0.23 9.42
N MET A 295 1.63 -0.63 10.08
CA MET A 295 0.65 0.32 10.63
C MET A 295 1.25 1.21 11.72
N MET A 296 2.09 0.68 12.60
CA MET A 296 2.81 1.49 13.59
C MET A 296 3.70 2.53 12.91
N VAL A 297 4.44 2.15 11.86
CA VAL A 297 5.28 3.08 11.07
C VAL A 297 4.43 4.20 10.46
N VAL A 298 3.32 3.88 9.78
CA VAL A 298 2.40 4.89 9.23
C VAL A 298 1.91 5.85 10.32
N THR A 299 1.52 5.33 11.49
CA THR A 299 1.02 6.21 12.57
C THR A 299 2.11 7.07 13.20
N SER A 300 3.34 6.56 13.33
CA SER A 300 4.50 7.35 13.77
C SER A 300 4.82 8.46 12.78
N THR A 301 4.70 8.19 11.47
CA THR A 301 4.91 9.19 10.41
C THR A 301 3.81 10.25 10.39
N LEU A 302 2.54 9.88 10.54
CA LEU A 302 1.43 10.85 10.63
C LEU A 302 1.58 11.76 11.86
N LEU A 303 1.95 11.21 13.03
CA LEU A 303 2.25 12.02 14.22
C LEU A 303 3.50 12.89 14.02
N GLY A 304 4.53 12.37 13.35
CA GLY A 304 5.73 13.14 13.00
C GLY A 304 5.44 14.31 12.08
N ILE A 305 4.55 14.15 11.10
CA ILE A 305 4.06 15.22 10.21
C ILE A 305 3.27 16.27 11.02
N ALA A 306 2.44 15.84 11.97
CA ALA A 306 1.70 16.73 12.84
C ALA A 306 2.61 17.55 13.79
N VAL A 307 3.73 16.99 14.25
CA VAL A 307 4.74 17.75 15.00
C VAL A 307 5.51 18.69 14.07
N TYR A 308 5.86 18.23 12.87
CA TYR A 308 6.59 19.03 11.88
C TYR A 308 5.81 20.24 11.36
N SER A 309 4.47 20.19 11.30
CA SER A 309 3.65 21.34 10.91
C SER A 309 3.75 22.50 11.91
N ILE A 310 3.90 22.21 13.21
CA ILE A 310 4.04 23.22 14.28
C ILE A 310 5.29 24.08 14.08
N GLU A 311 6.38 23.49 13.59
CA GLU A 311 7.66 24.18 13.34
C GLU A 311 7.70 24.93 12.00
N THR A 312 6.80 24.62 11.05
CA THR A 312 6.92 25.09 9.65
C THR A 312 5.79 25.97 9.15
N MET A 313 4.62 25.93 9.79
CA MET A 313 3.39 26.57 9.31
C MET A 313 2.87 27.62 10.28
N GLY A 314 1.87 28.40 9.85
CA GLY A 314 1.10 29.23 10.76
C GLY A 314 0.36 28.35 11.76
N ARG A 315 0.13 28.88 12.97
CA ARG A 315 -0.55 28.14 14.05
C ARG A 315 -1.84 27.47 13.59
N ASN A 316 -2.73 28.21 12.92
CA ASN A 316 -4.03 27.68 12.48
C ASN A 316 -3.85 26.48 11.53
N ASP A 317 -2.94 26.58 10.56
CA ASP A 317 -2.67 25.50 9.60
C ASP A 317 -2.09 24.27 10.30
N ALA A 318 -1.21 24.46 11.29
CA ALA A 318 -0.65 23.39 12.09
C ALA A 318 -1.72 22.69 12.97
N GLU A 319 -2.65 23.47 13.54
CA GLU A 319 -3.82 22.96 14.26
C GLU A 319 -4.73 22.10 13.34
N GLU A 320 -4.97 22.53 12.10
CA GLU A 320 -5.70 21.73 11.10
C GLU A 320 -4.97 20.42 10.74
N VAL A 321 -3.66 20.48 10.46
CA VAL A 321 -2.84 19.29 10.17
C VAL A 321 -2.88 18.29 11.33
N PHE A 322 -2.81 18.76 12.58
CA PHE A 322 -2.88 17.89 13.76
C PHE A 322 -4.22 17.14 13.85
N VAL A 323 -5.34 17.83 13.61
CA VAL A 323 -6.68 17.21 13.58
C VAL A 323 -6.80 16.20 12.43
N VAL A 324 -6.33 16.54 11.23
CA VAL A 324 -6.36 15.63 10.08
C VAL A 324 -5.49 14.39 10.31
N ALA A 325 -4.28 14.55 10.86
CA ALA A 325 -3.37 13.43 11.13
C ALA A 325 -3.91 12.49 12.22
N THR A 326 -4.47 13.04 13.31
CA THR A 326 -5.08 12.22 14.38
C THR A 326 -6.34 11.49 13.90
N MET A 327 -7.17 12.14 13.07
CA MET A 327 -8.33 11.52 12.44
C MET A 327 -7.93 10.41 11.44
N ALA A 328 -6.90 10.63 10.62
CA ALA A 328 -6.36 9.62 9.70
C ALA A 328 -5.82 8.40 10.47
N CYS A 329 -5.08 8.61 11.56
CA CYS A 329 -4.68 7.53 12.47
C CYS A 329 -5.89 6.75 13.02
N GLY A 330 -6.97 7.43 13.40
CA GLY A 330 -8.22 6.79 13.83
C GLY A 330 -8.82 5.87 12.75
N ILE A 331 -8.85 6.31 11.49
CA ILE A 331 -9.34 5.51 10.36
C ILE A 331 -8.44 4.29 10.12
N VAL A 332 -7.11 4.46 10.14
CA VAL A 332 -6.13 3.37 9.97
C VAL A 332 -6.32 2.28 11.02
N TRP A 333 -6.44 2.65 12.30
CA TRP A 333 -6.68 1.68 13.38
C TRP A 333 -8.10 1.12 13.41
N GLY A 334 -9.08 1.87 12.93
CA GLY A 334 -10.45 1.38 12.75
C GLY A 334 -10.54 0.25 11.72
N ILE A 335 -10.10 0.53 10.49
CA ILE A 335 -10.13 -0.44 9.39
C ILE A 335 -9.17 -1.59 9.68
N GLY A 336 -7.89 -1.30 9.99
CA GLY A 336 -6.88 -2.32 10.28
C GLY A 336 -7.21 -3.13 11.55
N GLY A 337 -7.78 -2.51 12.57
CA GLY A 337 -8.30 -3.19 13.76
C GLY A 337 -9.42 -4.17 13.41
N SER A 338 -10.37 -3.78 12.56
CA SER A 338 -11.47 -4.67 12.15
C SER A 338 -10.98 -5.91 11.40
N LEU A 339 -9.92 -5.77 10.59
CA LEU A 339 -9.22 -6.88 9.95
C LEU A 339 -8.54 -7.76 11.00
N MET A 340 -7.69 -7.21 11.87
CA MET A 340 -6.96 -7.98 12.89
C MET A 340 -7.89 -8.76 13.82
N VAL A 341 -9.02 -8.16 14.21
CA VAL A 341 -10.06 -8.77 15.05
C VAL A 341 -10.81 -9.90 14.34
N SER A 342 -10.76 -9.93 13.01
CA SER A 342 -11.41 -10.95 12.17
C SER A 342 -10.48 -12.10 11.78
N GLU A 343 -9.19 -12.03 12.13
CA GLU A 343 -8.21 -13.10 11.95
C GLU A 343 -8.67 -14.44 12.54
N SER A 344 -8.18 -15.56 11.99
CA SER A 344 -8.48 -16.89 12.52
C SER A 344 -7.87 -17.08 13.93
N PRO A 345 -8.61 -17.65 14.91
CA PRO A 345 -8.06 -17.99 16.22
C PRO A 345 -7.10 -19.21 16.19
N VAL A 346 -6.98 -19.89 15.04
CA VAL A 346 -6.17 -21.11 14.90
C VAL A 346 -4.72 -20.78 14.55
N MET A 347 -3.86 -20.61 15.57
CA MET A 347 -2.41 -20.56 15.36
C MET A 347 -1.83 -21.95 15.01
N THR A 348 -1.10 -22.04 13.91
CA THR A 348 -0.40 -23.27 13.49
C THR A 348 0.73 -23.68 14.45
N PRO A 349 1.14 -24.97 14.48
CA PRO A 349 2.26 -25.42 15.30
C PRO A 349 3.60 -24.73 14.96
N ARG A 350 3.76 -24.22 13.73
CA ARG A 350 4.95 -23.46 13.29
C ARG A 350 5.01 -22.10 14.00
N ILE A 351 3.96 -21.29 13.87
CA ILE A 351 3.84 -19.98 14.53
C ILE A 351 3.99 -20.12 16.05
N ARG A 352 3.39 -21.16 16.65
CA ARG A 352 3.53 -21.43 18.10
C ARG A 352 4.97 -21.70 18.56
N ARG A 353 5.86 -22.20 17.70
CA ARG A 353 7.30 -22.42 18.02
C ARG A 353 8.11 -21.12 17.98
N GLU A 354 7.64 -20.11 17.25
CA GLU A 354 8.30 -18.80 17.11
C GLU A 354 7.96 -17.85 18.26
N LEU A 355 6.94 -18.17 19.08
CA LEU A 355 6.54 -17.36 20.22
C LEU A 355 7.70 -17.07 21.22
N PRO A 356 7.74 -15.86 21.82
CA PRO A 356 8.75 -15.48 22.80
C PRO A 356 8.66 -16.31 24.08
N GLN A 357 9.83 -16.64 24.65
CA GLN A 357 9.95 -17.39 25.91
C GLN A 357 10.16 -16.49 27.14
N SER A 358 10.86 -15.36 26.99
CA SER A 358 11.11 -14.43 28.09
C SER A 358 9.82 -13.70 28.51
N PHE A 359 9.74 -13.33 29.79
CA PHE A 359 8.61 -12.58 30.35
C PHE A 359 8.37 -11.25 29.60
N PHE A 360 9.41 -10.41 29.47
CA PHE A 360 9.36 -9.16 28.72
C PHE A 360 9.04 -9.37 27.23
N GLY A 361 9.59 -10.43 26.61
CA GLY A 361 9.28 -10.79 25.24
C GLY A 361 7.80 -11.12 25.04
N ARG A 362 7.16 -11.81 25.98
CA ARG A 362 5.71 -12.05 25.95
C ARG A 362 4.91 -10.78 26.20
N MET A 363 5.32 -9.95 27.16
CA MET A 363 4.60 -8.72 27.51
C MET A 363 4.51 -7.74 26.34
N MET A 364 5.56 -7.67 25.50
CA MET A 364 5.62 -6.75 24.35
C MET A 364 5.27 -7.42 23.01
N LEU A 365 5.90 -8.55 22.68
CA LEU A 365 5.83 -9.12 21.33
C LEU A 365 4.63 -10.04 21.09
N THR A 366 3.97 -10.57 22.14
CA THR A 366 2.78 -11.41 21.94
C THR A 366 1.64 -10.65 21.23
N TRP A 367 1.52 -9.33 21.44
CA TRP A 367 0.51 -8.50 20.76
C TRP A 367 0.76 -8.31 19.26
N LEU A 368 1.97 -8.60 18.76
CA LEU A 368 2.27 -8.62 17.32
C LEU A 368 1.93 -9.96 16.65
N THR A 369 1.63 -11.01 17.43
CA THR A 369 1.37 -12.38 16.92
C THR A 369 -0.08 -12.55 16.43
N PRO A 370 -0.31 -13.40 15.40
CA PRO A 370 -1.61 -13.49 14.74
C PRO A 370 -2.70 -14.03 15.67
N GLY A 371 -3.90 -13.51 15.53
CA GLY A 371 -5.09 -13.93 16.25
C GLY A 371 -6.03 -12.76 16.57
N PRO A 372 -7.34 -13.05 16.69
CA PRO A 372 -8.37 -12.02 16.86
C PRO A 372 -8.35 -11.37 18.25
N ALA A 373 -7.77 -12.03 19.26
CA ALA A 373 -7.68 -11.50 20.62
C ALA A 373 -6.44 -10.62 20.82
N THR A 374 -5.28 -11.06 20.28
CA THR A 374 -4.07 -10.23 20.24
C THR A 374 -4.30 -8.99 19.37
N GLY A 375 -4.99 -9.15 18.23
CA GLY A 375 -5.44 -8.05 17.38
C GLY A 375 -6.34 -7.03 18.09
N LEU A 376 -7.36 -7.49 18.84
CA LEU A 376 -8.24 -6.59 19.61
C LEU A 376 -7.47 -5.75 20.63
N VAL A 377 -6.60 -6.38 21.44
CA VAL A 377 -5.79 -5.65 22.44
C VAL A 377 -4.81 -4.71 21.76
N PHE A 378 -4.13 -5.16 20.71
CA PHE A 378 -3.17 -4.35 19.97
C PHE A 378 -3.82 -3.10 19.37
N ALA A 379 -4.99 -3.23 18.73
CA ALA A 379 -5.75 -2.08 18.22
C ALA A 379 -6.28 -1.18 19.35
N ALA A 380 -6.86 -1.74 20.41
CA ALA A 380 -7.39 -0.96 21.53
C ALA A 380 -6.31 -0.15 22.26
N VAL A 381 -5.11 -0.72 22.47
CA VAL A 381 -3.97 -0.01 23.06
C VAL A 381 -3.54 1.16 22.17
N HIS A 382 -3.42 0.97 20.86
CA HIS A 382 -3.04 2.07 19.95
C HIS A 382 -4.12 3.15 19.86
N VAL A 383 -5.41 2.80 19.85
CA VAL A 383 -6.51 3.77 19.94
C VAL A 383 -6.42 4.59 21.23
N VAL A 384 -6.17 3.96 22.39
CA VAL A 384 -6.01 4.68 23.66
C VAL A 384 -4.77 5.60 23.65
N VAL A 385 -3.63 5.13 23.15
CA VAL A 385 -2.40 5.94 23.04
C VAL A 385 -2.60 7.14 22.11
N LEU A 386 -3.20 6.94 20.93
CA LEU A 386 -3.53 8.03 20.01
C LEU A 386 -4.52 9.02 20.60
N THR A 387 -5.47 8.55 21.39
CA THR A 387 -6.43 9.42 22.10
C THR A 387 -5.73 10.24 23.18
N ALA A 388 -4.76 9.68 23.91
CA ALA A 388 -3.96 10.42 24.87
C ALA A 388 -3.10 11.51 24.18
N VAL A 389 -2.49 11.20 23.02
CA VAL A 389 -1.76 12.18 22.19
C VAL A 389 -2.70 13.28 21.67
N ALA A 390 -3.90 12.92 21.19
CA ALA A 390 -4.91 13.87 20.74
C ALA A 390 -5.38 14.80 21.88
N ILE A 391 -5.65 14.27 23.07
CA ILE A 391 -6.03 15.06 24.25
C ILE A 391 -4.89 16.01 24.65
N TYR A 392 -3.64 15.53 24.67
CA TYR A 392 -2.48 16.35 25.01
C TYR A 392 -2.33 17.52 24.04
N GLY A 393 -2.29 17.26 22.72
CA GLY A 393 -2.18 18.32 21.71
C GLY A 393 -3.32 19.34 21.79
N LEU A 394 -4.58 18.86 21.88
CA LEU A 394 -5.73 19.74 22.06
C LEU A 394 -5.67 20.56 23.35
N SER A 395 -5.05 20.04 24.43
CA SER A 395 -4.89 20.77 25.69
C SER A 395 -3.81 21.86 25.61
N GLU A 396 -2.70 21.63 24.91
CA GLU A 396 -1.67 22.63 24.63
C GLU A 396 -2.19 23.75 23.72
N MET A 397 -2.95 23.37 22.68
CA MET A 397 -3.69 24.30 21.83
C MET A 397 -4.65 25.15 22.68
N ALA A 398 -5.43 24.53 23.58
CA ALA A 398 -6.39 25.22 24.44
C ALA A 398 -5.73 26.15 25.47
N ALA A 399 -4.59 25.77 26.05
CA ALA A 399 -3.88 26.56 27.06
C ALA A 399 -3.39 27.92 26.54
N THR A 400 -3.16 28.01 25.22
CA THR A 400 -2.64 29.20 24.54
C THR A 400 -3.68 29.89 23.65
N ALA A 401 -4.91 29.38 23.61
CA ALA A 401 -6.02 29.93 22.83
C ALA A 401 -6.87 30.93 23.64
N GLY A 402 -7.57 31.84 22.94
CA GLY A 402 -8.51 32.76 23.59
C GLY A 402 -9.69 32.03 24.27
N PRO A 403 -10.39 32.63 25.26
CA PRO A 403 -11.37 31.93 26.12
C PRO A 403 -12.57 31.27 25.41
N PHE A 404 -12.84 31.63 24.15
CA PHE A 404 -13.83 30.98 23.30
C PHE A 404 -13.25 29.74 22.60
N ALA A 405 -12.10 29.88 21.94
CA ALA A 405 -11.41 28.78 21.24
C ALA A 405 -10.90 27.71 22.23
N ALA A 406 -10.35 28.11 23.39
CA ALA A 406 -10.00 27.19 24.47
C ALA A 406 -11.20 26.36 24.95
N ARG A 407 -12.39 26.97 25.00
CA ARG A 407 -13.65 26.25 25.28
C ARG A 407 -13.99 25.28 24.14
N GLN A 408 -13.88 25.68 22.88
CA GLN A 408 -14.17 24.78 21.74
C GLN A 408 -13.24 23.55 21.72
N LEU A 409 -11.93 23.74 21.95
CA LEU A 409 -10.93 22.68 22.02
C LEU A 409 -11.17 21.70 23.18
N GLN A 410 -11.61 22.19 24.34
CA GLN A 410 -12.09 21.35 25.45
C GLN A 410 -13.36 20.54 25.12
N GLY A 411 -14.12 20.92 24.08
CA GLY A 411 -15.20 20.08 23.54
C GLY A 411 -14.64 18.93 22.70
N MET A 412 -13.64 19.23 21.87
CA MET A 412 -12.95 18.25 21.02
C MET A 412 -12.26 17.15 21.83
N THR A 413 -11.70 17.44 23.01
CA THR A 413 -11.13 16.39 23.88
C THR A 413 -12.19 15.39 24.38
N GLN A 414 -13.39 15.87 24.72
CA GLN A 414 -14.51 15.01 25.11
C GLN A 414 -15.02 14.16 23.92
N VAL A 415 -15.10 14.76 22.73
CA VAL A 415 -15.40 14.03 21.49
C VAL A 415 -14.35 12.96 21.20
N ALA A 416 -13.05 13.24 21.37
CA ALA A 416 -11.97 12.28 21.15
C ALA A 416 -12.07 11.06 22.11
N ILE A 417 -12.41 11.29 23.39
CA ILE A 417 -12.64 10.21 24.37
C ILE A 417 -13.82 9.33 23.95
N LEU A 418 -14.94 9.94 23.54
CA LEU A 418 -16.11 9.18 23.07
C LEU A 418 -15.82 8.42 21.78
N PHE A 419 -15.17 9.05 20.80
CA PHE A 419 -14.74 8.43 19.55
C PHE A 419 -13.91 7.17 19.84
N ALA A 420 -12.91 7.26 20.71
CA ALA A 420 -12.09 6.13 21.13
C ALA A 420 -12.92 4.99 21.76
N ALA A 421 -13.85 5.33 22.65
CA ALA A 421 -14.71 4.36 23.30
C ALA A 421 -15.65 3.67 22.30
N TYR A 422 -16.31 4.41 21.41
CA TYR A 422 -17.17 3.83 20.36
C TYR A 422 -16.39 3.00 19.34
N TRP A 423 -15.15 3.38 18.99
CA TRP A 423 -14.29 2.56 18.14
C TRP A 423 -13.92 1.22 18.79
N ILE A 424 -13.51 1.23 20.05
CA ILE A 424 -13.22 -0.01 20.79
C ILE A 424 -14.49 -0.85 20.94
N ALA A 425 -15.65 -0.23 21.22
CA ALA A 425 -16.94 -0.90 21.24
C ALA A 425 -17.27 -1.57 19.89
N ALA A 426 -17.09 -0.85 18.79
CA ALA A 426 -17.33 -1.36 17.45
C ALA A 426 -16.41 -2.54 17.10
N LEU A 427 -15.12 -2.46 17.44
CA LEU A 427 -14.18 -3.57 17.29
C LEU A 427 -14.58 -4.80 18.15
N ILE A 428 -15.10 -4.60 19.37
CA ILE A 428 -15.67 -5.69 20.16
C ILE A 428 -16.89 -6.27 19.43
N CYS A 429 -17.85 -5.47 18.98
CA CYS A 429 -19.02 -5.97 18.23
C CYS A 429 -18.62 -6.76 16.96
N VAL A 430 -17.66 -6.26 16.17
CA VAL A 430 -17.10 -6.95 15.00
C VAL A 430 -16.56 -8.34 15.39
N ARG A 431 -15.79 -8.42 16.49
CA ARG A 431 -15.28 -9.70 17.00
C ARG A 431 -16.39 -10.70 17.26
N TRP A 432 -17.46 -10.28 17.93
CA TRP A 432 -18.56 -11.16 18.30
C TRP A 432 -19.35 -11.60 17.07
N ILE A 433 -19.62 -10.70 16.12
CA ILE A 433 -20.25 -11.01 14.84
C ILE A 433 -19.42 -12.04 14.06
N VAL A 434 -18.12 -11.80 13.90
CA VAL A 434 -17.23 -12.72 13.15
C VAL A 434 -17.05 -14.05 13.88
N ALA A 435 -17.03 -14.06 15.22
CA ALA A 435 -17.00 -15.29 16.01
C ALA A 435 -18.28 -16.13 15.80
N ILE A 436 -19.46 -15.51 15.77
CA ILE A 436 -20.75 -16.18 15.48
C ILE A 436 -20.77 -16.72 14.04
N LEU A 437 -20.37 -15.91 13.05
CA LEU A 437 -20.28 -16.34 11.65
C LEU A 437 -19.29 -17.51 11.48
N ARG A 438 -18.21 -17.55 12.26
CA ARG A 438 -17.19 -18.60 12.24
C ARG A 438 -17.63 -19.92 12.89
N VAL A 439 -18.81 -20.00 13.51
CA VAL A 439 -19.36 -21.27 14.04
C VAL A 439 -19.71 -22.24 12.90
N ASN A 440 -20.29 -21.73 11.81
CA ASN A 440 -20.76 -22.53 10.68
C ASN A 440 -19.97 -22.30 9.38
N ASN A 441 -19.24 -21.18 9.27
CA ASN A 441 -18.51 -20.79 8.05
C ASN A 441 -17.02 -20.55 8.36
N HIS A 442 -16.20 -20.45 7.32
CA HIS A 442 -14.82 -19.95 7.41
C HIS A 442 -14.72 -18.53 6.85
N PRO A 443 -15.15 -17.48 7.59
CA PRO A 443 -15.10 -16.12 7.11
C PRO A 443 -13.66 -15.67 6.88
N ARG A 444 -13.44 -15.02 5.73
CA ARG A 444 -12.21 -14.31 5.41
C ARG A 444 -12.08 -13.04 6.24
N VAL A 445 -10.89 -12.45 6.25
CA VAL A 445 -10.54 -11.32 7.12
C VAL A 445 -11.27 -10.04 6.70
N GLU A 446 -11.55 -9.86 5.41
CA GLU A 446 -12.19 -8.66 4.84
C GLU A 446 -13.64 -8.48 5.29
N ILE A 447 -14.30 -9.57 5.72
CA ILE A 447 -15.64 -9.54 6.33
C ILE A 447 -15.64 -8.68 7.61
N GLY A 448 -14.49 -8.49 8.26
CA GLY A 448 -14.31 -7.56 9.37
C GLY A 448 -14.65 -6.11 9.02
N ILE A 449 -14.27 -5.65 7.83
CA ILE A 449 -14.58 -4.29 7.37
C ILE A 449 -16.09 -4.14 7.12
N ALA A 450 -16.72 -5.14 6.48
CA ALA A 450 -18.16 -5.13 6.26
C ALA A 450 -18.95 -5.17 7.59
N ALA A 451 -18.50 -5.98 8.55
CA ALA A 451 -19.06 -6.03 9.89
C ALA A 451 -18.87 -4.70 10.64
N LEU A 452 -17.72 -4.03 10.51
CA LEU A 452 -17.45 -2.72 11.11
C LEU A 452 -18.43 -1.66 10.56
N VAL A 453 -18.56 -1.57 9.23
CA VAL A 453 -19.49 -0.63 8.58
C VAL A 453 -20.92 -0.92 9.04
N ALA A 454 -21.35 -2.18 9.06
CA ALA A 454 -22.67 -2.56 9.54
C ALA A 454 -22.89 -2.16 11.01
N VAL A 455 -21.93 -2.39 11.90
CA VAL A 455 -22.01 -1.99 13.31
C VAL A 455 -22.12 -0.48 13.46
N LEU A 456 -21.27 0.30 12.79
CA LEU A 456 -21.28 1.77 12.89
C LEU A 456 -22.57 2.38 12.32
N VAL A 457 -23.06 1.86 11.20
CA VAL A 457 -24.32 2.31 10.57
C VAL A 457 -25.52 1.94 11.44
N LEU A 458 -25.61 0.70 11.93
CA LEU A 458 -26.72 0.27 12.79
C LEU A 458 -26.70 0.97 14.14
N ALA A 459 -25.53 1.20 14.75
CA ALA A 459 -25.40 1.95 15.99
C ALA A 459 -25.90 3.40 15.85
N ALA A 460 -25.71 4.04 14.68
CA ALA A 460 -26.26 5.37 14.41
C ALA A 460 -27.77 5.32 14.10
N LEU A 461 -28.20 4.44 13.20
CA LEU A 461 -29.57 4.45 12.67
C LEU A 461 -30.61 3.82 13.60
N VAL A 462 -30.29 2.73 14.31
CA VAL A 462 -31.28 1.98 15.10
C VAL A 462 -31.82 2.80 16.27
N PRO A 463 -30.98 3.41 17.15
CA PRO A 463 -31.50 4.21 18.26
C PRO A 463 -32.28 5.43 17.78
N TYR A 464 -31.78 6.09 16.71
CA TYR A 464 -32.47 7.23 16.10
C TYR A 464 -33.84 6.86 15.55
N SER A 465 -33.93 5.73 14.82
CA SER A 465 -35.18 5.25 14.21
C SER A 465 -36.20 4.84 15.26
N ILE A 466 -35.77 4.18 16.34
CA ILE A 466 -36.64 3.85 17.48
C ILE A 466 -37.17 5.14 18.12
N GLY A 467 -36.32 6.16 18.30
CA GLY A 467 -36.74 7.41 18.96
C GLY A 467 -37.65 8.26 18.09
N MET A 468 -37.44 8.26 16.78
CA MET A 468 -38.38 8.83 15.81
C MET A 468 -39.74 8.12 15.89
N HIS A 469 -39.76 6.79 15.92
CA HIS A 469 -41.00 6.02 16.00
C HIS A 469 -41.75 6.26 17.33
N LEU A 470 -41.04 6.34 18.46
CA LEU A 470 -41.60 6.66 19.78
C LEU A 470 -42.11 8.11 19.91
N ASN A 471 -41.79 8.99 18.96
CA ASN A 471 -42.18 10.40 18.94
C ASN A 471 -43.02 10.76 17.70
N ASP A 472 -43.80 9.80 17.17
CA ASP A 472 -44.69 9.97 16.01
C ASP A 472 -43.99 10.58 14.77
N TYR A 473 -42.72 10.20 14.54
CA TYR A 473 -41.84 10.73 13.49
C TYR A 473 -41.61 12.25 13.53
N ARG A 474 -41.84 12.89 14.68
CA ARG A 474 -41.52 14.30 14.92
C ARG A 474 -40.11 14.45 15.48
N ALA A 475 -39.51 15.61 15.28
CA ALA A 475 -38.23 15.94 15.91
C ALA A 475 -38.33 15.87 17.45
N TYR A 476 -37.32 15.28 18.09
CA TYR A 476 -37.22 15.14 19.54
C TYR A 476 -35.85 15.60 20.04
N GLN A 477 -35.79 15.98 21.31
CA GLN A 477 -34.53 16.32 21.97
C GLN A 477 -33.74 15.06 22.33
N TYR A 478 -32.42 15.19 22.40
CA TYR A 478 -31.55 14.09 22.82
C TYR A 478 -31.94 13.56 24.20
N SER A 479 -32.03 12.23 24.32
CA SER A 479 -32.38 11.54 25.57
C SER A 479 -31.29 10.53 25.91
N ARG A 480 -31.03 10.26 27.20
CA ARG A 480 -29.89 9.46 27.66
C ARG A 480 -29.79 8.06 27.06
N TRP A 481 -30.88 7.45 26.59
CA TRP A 481 -30.83 6.15 25.93
C TRP A 481 -30.28 6.21 24.49
N GLN A 482 -30.26 7.40 23.87
CA GLN A 482 -29.57 7.68 22.60
C GLN A 482 -28.05 7.63 22.71
N ILE A 483 -27.48 7.39 23.90
CA ILE A 483 -26.03 7.22 24.11
C ILE A 483 -25.42 6.02 23.35
N THR A 484 -26.26 5.16 22.77
CA THR A 484 -25.85 4.11 21.82
C THR A 484 -25.63 4.64 20.40
N ASN A 485 -26.20 5.80 20.05
CA ASN A 485 -25.97 6.51 18.80
C ASN A 485 -24.71 7.36 18.88
N TRP A 486 -23.59 6.79 18.41
CA TRP A 486 -22.28 7.43 18.44
C TRP A 486 -22.25 8.78 17.69
N VAL A 487 -22.90 8.89 16.53
CA VAL A 487 -22.92 10.12 15.72
C VAL A 487 -23.62 11.25 16.48
N TRP A 488 -24.84 11.00 16.97
CA TRP A 488 -25.61 12.04 17.65
C TRP A 488 -24.99 12.39 19.01
N THR A 489 -24.54 11.40 19.78
CA THR A 489 -23.89 11.64 21.09
C THR A 489 -22.65 12.52 20.95
N MET A 490 -21.77 12.24 19.96
CA MET A 490 -20.61 13.11 19.69
C MET A 490 -21.03 14.48 19.17
N GLY A 491 -22.11 14.58 18.39
CA GLY A 491 -22.69 15.84 17.94
C GLY A 491 -23.15 16.72 19.10
N GLU A 492 -23.88 16.18 20.07
CA GLU A 492 -24.32 16.90 21.27
C GLU A 492 -23.15 17.38 22.15
N VAL A 493 -22.10 16.56 22.28
CA VAL A 493 -20.88 16.91 23.02
C VAL A 493 -20.06 17.97 22.29
N GLY A 494 -19.91 17.86 20.97
CA GLY A 494 -19.22 18.85 20.13
C GLY A 494 -19.94 20.20 20.10
N ASN A 495 -21.27 20.18 19.96
CA ASN A 495 -22.12 21.37 19.99
C ASN A 495 -22.34 21.92 21.41
N ARG A 496 -21.96 21.16 22.45
CA ARG A 496 -22.08 21.54 23.87
C ARG A 496 -23.49 21.92 24.30
N SER A 497 -24.49 21.16 23.87
CA SER A 497 -25.90 21.37 24.25
C SER A 497 -26.19 21.17 25.74
N GLY A 498 -25.26 20.52 26.46
CA GLY A 498 -25.45 20.10 27.86
C GLY A 498 -26.26 18.82 28.03
N ALA A 499 -26.75 18.22 26.94
CA ALA A 499 -27.56 16.99 26.99
C ALA A 499 -26.73 15.73 27.36
N VAL A 500 -25.40 15.78 27.13
CA VAL A 500 -24.43 14.73 27.48
C VAL A 500 -23.38 15.34 28.40
N GLY A 501 -23.32 14.87 29.65
CA GLY A 501 -22.36 15.34 30.64
C GLY A 501 -21.12 14.43 30.78
N SER A 502 -20.13 14.88 31.56
CA SER A 502 -18.93 14.08 31.85
C SER A 502 -19.23 12.72 32.50
N PHE A 503 -20.34 12.61 33.24
CA PHE A 503 -20.82 11.35 33.81
C PHE A 503 -21.27 10.36 32.73
N ASP A 504 -21.97 10.83 31.71
CA ASP A 504 -22.44 10.01 30.59
C ASP A 504 -21.24 9.50 29.76
N ILE A 505 -20.24 10.36 29.53
CA ILE A 505 -18.96 9.99 28.90
C ILE A 505 -18.24 8.90 29.72
N PHE A 506 -18.12 9.09 31.03
CA PHE A 506 -17.52 8.10 31.93
C PHE A 506 -18.27 6.76 31.89
N LEU A 507 -19.60 6.78 31.84
CA LEU A 507 -20.43 5.58 31.75
C LEU A 507 -20.13 4.78 30.47
N VAL A 508 -20.00 5.44 29.32
CA VAL A 508 -19.62 4.80 28.05
C VAL A 508 -18.22 4.17 28.15
N VAL A 509 -17.23 4.94 28.62
CA VAL A 509 -15.85 4.45 28.77
C VAL A 509 -15.78 3.24 29.72
N ALA A 510 -16.48 3.30 30.85
CA ALA A 510 -16.54 2.20 31.82
C ALA A 510 -17.23 0.95 31.24
N ALA A 511 -18.35 1.11 30.53
CA ALA A 511 -19.04 0.01 29.87
C ALA A 511 -18.16 -0.69 28.81
N VAL A 512 -17.44 0.09 28.00
CA VAL A 512 -16.52 -0.43 26.98
C VAL A 512 -15.30 -1.12 27.61
N ALA A 513 -14.75 -0.57 28.70
CA ALA A 513 -13.66 -1.20 29.44
C ALA A 513 -14.09 -2.56 30.05
N ILE A 514 -15.29 -2.62 30.65
CA ILE A 514 -15.86 -3.87 31.18
C ILE A 514 -16.10 -4.88 30.04
N ALA A 515 -16.64 -4.44 28.90
CA ALA A 515 -16.86 -5.30 27.73
C ALA A 515 -15.53 -5.86 27.17
N LEU A 516 -14.48 -5.03 27.10
CA LEU A 516 -13.15 -5.44 26.68
C LEU A 516 -12.58 -6.51 27.63
N ILE A 517 -12.63 -6.26 28.95
CA ILE A 517 -12.15 -7.21 29.97
C ILE A 517 -12.93 -8.54 29.87
N GLY A 518 -14.27 -8.50 29.82
CA GLY A 518 -15.10 -9.69 29.68
C GLY A 518 -14.79 -10.48 28.40
N CYS A 519 -14.53 -9.78 27.29
CA CYS A 519 -14.15 -10.38 26.02
C CYS A 519 -12.76 -11.07 26.04
N LEU A 520 -11.85 -10.64 26.92
CA LEU A 520 -10.54 -11.27 27.11
C LEU A 520 -10.61 -12.45 28.09
N VAL A 521 -11.32 -12.29 29.21
CA VAL A 521 -11.49 -13.33 30.24
C VAL A 521 -12.22 -14.56 29.71
N THR A 522 -13.19 -14.39 28.81
CA THR A 522 -13.95 -15.50 28.21
C THR A 522 -13.15 -16.35 27.21
N MET A 523 -11.97 -15.91 26.75
CA MET A 523 -11.19 -16.62 25.72
C MET A 523 -9.69 -16.79 26.05
N PRO A 524 -9.33 -17.35 27.21
CA PRO A 524 -7.95 -17.37 27.72
C PRO A 524 -6.98 -18.15 26.80
N ARG A 525 -7.47 -19.17 26.10
CA ARG A 525 -6.68 -19.98 25.13
C ARG A 525 -6.26 -19.19 23.88
N VAL A 526 -6.93 -18.08 23.58
CA VAL A 526 -6.64 -17.21 22.41
C VAL A 526 -5.82 -15.98 22.84
N VAL A 527 -6.01 -15.49 24.07
CA VAL A 527 -5.25 -14.34 24.63
C VAL A 527 -3.82 -14.72 25.00
N LEU A 528 -3.59 -15.92 25.56
CA LEU A 528 -2.27 -16.39 26.00
C LEU A 528 -1.87 -17.70 25.30
N PRO A 529 -1.48 -17.64 24.00
CA PRO A 529 -1.05 -18.82 23.26
C PRO A 529 0.23 -19.41 23.87
N ARG A 530 0.22 -20.71 24.18
CA ARG A 530 1.38 -21.42 24.71
C ARG A 530 2.31 -21.86 23.58
N LYS A 531 3.61 -21.60 23.76
CA LYS A 531 4.68 -22.10 22.89
C LYS A 531 4.70 -23.62 22.88
N THR A 532 4.74 -24.21 21.69
CA THR A 532 5.00 -25.64 21.49
C THR A 532 6.50 -25.87 21.34
N ALA A 533 7.00 -27.00 21.84
CA ALA A 533 8.39 -27.38 21.63
C ALA A 533 8.68 -27.64 20.13
N THR A 534 9.89 -27.31 19.70
CA THR A 534 10.45 -27.77 18.43
C THR A 534 10.86 -29.24 18.58
N PRO A 535 10.43 -30.17 17.70
CA PRO A 535 10.90 -31.56 17.74
C PRO A 535 12.41 -31.64 17.55
N ASP A 536 13.06 -32.54 18.28
CA ASP A 536 14.53 -32.62 18.34
C ASP A 536 15.18 -32.89 16.97
N GLN A 537 14.49 -33.62 16.08
CA GLN A 537 14.94 -33.83 14.70
C GLN A 537 15.11 -32.50 13.94
N VAL A 538 14.14 -31.59 14.03
CA VAL A 538 14.17 -30.27 13.37
C VAL A 538 15.24 -29.36 13.99
N VAL A 539 15.54 -29.53 15.29
CA VAL A 539 16.65 -28.83 15.94
C VAL A 539 18.00 -29.32 15.39
N LYS A 540 18.17 -30.64 15.25
CA LYS A 540 19.38 -31.26 14.68
C LYS A 540 19.59 -30.86 13.21
N GLU A 541 18.55 -30.88 12.37
CA GLU A 541 18.61 -30.40 10.98
C GLU A 541 19.00 -28.93 10.88
N ARG A 542 18.42 -28.06 11.72
CA ARG A 542 18.79 -26.63 11.76
C ARG A 542 20.22 -26.39 12.23
N GLN A 543 20.74 -27.24 13.12
CA GLN A 543 22.14 -27.19 13.55
C GLN A 543 23.08 -27.68 12.44
N ALA A 544 22.71 -28.75 11.72
CA ALA A 544 23.47 -29.25 10.58
C ALA A 544 23.55 -28.21 9.44
N ASN A 545 22.42 -27.60 9.05
CA ASN A 545 22.41 -26.56 8.02
C ASN A 545 23.18 -25.30 8.44
N LYS A 546 23.22 -24.96 9.74
CA LYS A 546 24.04 -23.85 10.26
C LYS A 546 25.54 -24.16 10.37
N ALA A 547 25.94 -25.42 10.18
CA ALA A 547 27.34 -25.83 10.12
C ALA A 547 27.81 -26.10 8.68
N ALA A 548 26.89 -26.06 7.71
CA ALA A 548 27.14 -26.21 6.28
C ALA A 548 27.13 -24.87 5.51
N VAL A 549 26.88 -23.76 6.22
CA VAL A 549 26.96 -22.36 5.78
C VAL A 549 28.01 -21.66 6.63
#